data_AF-A0A3M7I2U3-F1
#
_entry.id   AF-A0A3M7I2U3-F1
#
_cell.length_a   1.000
_cell.length_b   1.000
_cell.length_c   1.000
_cell.angle_alpha   90.00
_cell.angle_beta   90.00
_cell.angle_gamma   90.00
#
_symmetry.space_group_name_H-M   'P 1'
#
loop_
_entity.id
_entity.type
_entity.pdbx_description
1 polymer ?
#
loop_
_entity_poly.entity_id
_entity_poly.type
_entity_poly.pdbx_seq_one_letter_code
_entity_poly.pdbx_strand_id
1 'polypeptide(L)'
;MSFPIPALRHSAFALPKRSPAFCLPAVARAAGRVAAAKTSPKLGSSHNGAFAISQRSFTQVGSVRRNYADHVKELNNQRPKQPFFFLKPPSSILLPNEGPVLRPAGVNMHFEVELGLVIGKQVKDINTEKDADILQYIDSYLLTIDMTGRNVQEEAKKRGLPWSIAKGFDTFLPVAGPIAKSKVTDPHNVEIYLKVNGETKQEDNTELMLFRIPKQLSDISQVMTLEPGDIVLTGTPKGVGSVTSGDVMEAGMRINGKEVEEARINVEVKDKGGNYQFTETY
;
A
#
# COMPACT_ATOMS: atom_id res chain seq x y z
N MET A 1 4.97 63.36 -22.78
CA MET A 1 6.11 63.32 -21.84
C MET A 1 6.54 61.88 -21.71
N SER A 2 7.71 61.57 -22.28
CA SER A 2 8.34 60.26 -22.29
C SER A 2 8.96 59.97 -20.93
N PHE A 3 8.82 58.75 -20.41
CA PHE A 3 9.67 58.22 -19.36
C PHE A 3 10.25 56.87 -19.79
N PRO A 4 11.56 56.60 -19.56
CA PRO A 4 12.27 55.52 -20.21
C PRO A 4 12.31 54.23 -19.37
N ILE A 5 12.50 53.11 -20.07
CA ILE A 5 12.79 51.77 -19.54
C ILE A 5 14.24 51.75 -19.01
N PRO A 6 14.53 51.22 -17.80
CA PRO A 6 15.91 50.98 -17.39
C PRO A 6 16.43 49.65 -17.96
N ALA A 7 17.59 49.72 -18.61
CA ALA A 7 18.34 48.61 -19.18
C ALA A 7 18.95 47.69 -18.11
N LEU A 8 18.93 46.38 -18.38
CA LEU A 8 19.71 45.38 -17.64
C LEU A 8 21.22 45.67 -17.76
N ARG A 9 21.93 45.75 -16.63
CA ARG A 9 23.39 45.69 -16.59
C ARG A 9 23.85 44.23 -16.49
N HIS A 10 24.63 43.80 -17.48
CA HIS A 10 25.47 42.61 -17.39
C HIS A 10 26.51 42.78 -16.28
N SER A 11 26.59 41.79 -15.39
CA SER A 11 27.72 41.58 -14.49
C SER A 11 28.35 40.24 -14.84
N ALA A 12 29.54 40.28 -15.43
CA ALA A 12 30.34 39.11 -15.73
C ALA A 12 30.91 38.52 -14.43
N PHE A 13 30.57 37.27 -14.13
CA PHE A 13 31.22 36.51 -13.06
C PHE A 13 32.33 35.63 -13.67
N ALA A 14 33.56 35.90 -13.25
CA ALA A 14 34.75 35.15 -13.65
C ALA A 14 34.82 33.80 -12.90
N LEU A 15 35.13 32.73 -13.63
CA LEU A 15 35.43 31.40 -13.09
C LEU A 15 36.86 31.36 -12.52
N PRO A 16 37.11 30.79 -11.31
CA PRO A 16 38.46 30.60 -10.82
C PRO A 16 39.14 29.37 -11.44
N LYS A 17 40.44 29.53 -11.69
CA LYS A 17 41.37 28.63 -12.37
C LYS A 17 41.65 27.34 -11.58
N ARG A 18 41.78 26.22 -12.29
CA ARG A 18 42.27 24.92 -11.80
C ARG A 18 43.77 24.95 -11.46
N SER A 19 44.17 24.11 -10.51
CA SER A 19 45.56 23.72 -10.23
C SER A 19 45.59 22.28 -9.65
N PRO A 20 46.74 21.57 -9.69
CA PRO A 20 46.84 20.30 -10.40
C PRO A 20 46.79 19.02 -9.55
N ALA A 21 46.76 17.91 -10.28
CA ALA A 21 46.57 16.53 -9.86
C ALA A 21 47.62 15.97 -8.88
N PHE A 22 47.15 15.10 -7.99
CA PHE A 22 47.96 14.08 -7.33
C PHE A 22 47.55 12.71 -7.86
N CYS A 23 48.55 11.93 -8.26
CA CYS A 23 48.45 10.65 -8.95
C CYS A 23 49.10 9.58 -8.06
N LEU A 24 48.41 8.47 -7.77
CA LEU A 24 48.95 7.22 -7.21
C LEU A 24 48.07 6.04 -7.69
N PRO A 25 48.61 4.80 -7.77
CA PRO A 25 48.56 4.02 -9.00
C PRO A 25 47.52 2.89 -9.01
N ALA A 26 47.12 2.52 -10.22
CA ALA A 26 46.29 1.36 -10.52
C ALA A 26 47.04 0.05 -10.28
N VAL A 27 46.43 -0.87 -9.53
CA VAL A 27 46.85 -2.27 -9.47
C VAL A 27 45.98 -3.06 -10.44
N ALA A 28 46.57 -3.44 -11.56
CA ALA A 28 46.03 -4.45 -12.45
C ALA A 28 46.30 -5.84 -11.87
N ARG A 29 45.29 -6.74 -11.86
CA ARG A 29 45.57 -8.18 -11.78
C ARG A 29 44.59 -9.00 -12.62
N ALA A 30 45.16 -9.46 -13.74
CA ALA A 30 45.00 -10.74 -14.44
C ALA A 30 43.61 -11.39 -14.53
N ALA A 31 43.11 -11.46 -15.77
CA ALA A 31 42.15 -12.45 -16.21
C ALA A 31 42.73 -13.87 -16.10
N GLY A 32 42.03 -14.74 -15.38
CA GLY A 32 42.25 -16.19 -15.38
C GLY A 32 40.95 -16.90 -15.72
N ARG A 33 40.89 -17.52 -16.90
CA ARG A 33 39.84 -18.49 -17.26
C ARG A 33 40.08 -19.77 -16.47
N VAL A 34 39.05 -20.25 -15.76
CA VAL A 34 38.96 -21.66 -15.34
C VAL A 34 37.58 -22.17 -15.73
N ALA A 35 37.56 -23.26 -16.49
CA ALA A 35 36.38 -24.03 -16.84
C ALA A 35 36.19 -25.20 -15.86
N ALA A 36 34.96 -25.75 -15.84
CA ALA A 36 34.47 -26.93 -15.13
C ALA A 36 34.07 -26.70 -13.64
N ALA A 37 32.99 -27.26 -13.10
CA ALA A 37 32.16 -28.39 -13.51
C ALA A 37 30.69 -28.23 -13.07
N LYS A 38 29.78 -28.88 -13.80
CA LYS A 38 28.38 -29.10 -13.40
C LYS A 38 28.34 -30.15 -12.29
N THR A 39 27.95 -29.75 -11.08
CA THR A 39 27.37 -30.66 -10.07
C THR A 39 26.32 -29.90 -9.27
N SER A 40 25.04 -30.24 -9.50
CA SER A 40 23.90 -29.75 -8.73
C SER A 40 23.88 -30.41 -7.33
N PRO A 41 23.76 -29.66 -6.22
CA PRO A 41 23.40 -30.27 -4.95
C PRO A 41 21.89 -30.54 -4.94
N LYS A 42 21.50 -31.81 -4.77
CA LYS A 42 20.14 -32.16 -4.37
C LYS A 42 19.92 -31.63 -2.94
N LEU A 43 19.07 -30.63 -2.78
CA LEU A 43 18.67 -30.15 -1.46
C LEU A 43 17.51 -31.01 -0.95
N GLY A 44 17.74 -31.68 0.17
CA GLY A 44 16.76 -32.48 0.88
C GLY A 44 15.63 -31.63 1.44
N SER A 45 14.45 -32.25 1.51
CA SER A 45 13.25 -31.71 2.12
C SER A 45 13.41 -31.52 3.63
N SER A 46 13.30 -30.28 4.11
CA SER A 46 12.84 -30.02 5.48
C SER A 46 11.81 -28.89 5.45
N HIS A 47 10.60 -29.22 5.87
CA HIS A 47 9.50 -28.28 6.06
C HIS A 47 9.81 -27.33 7.22
N ASN A 48 9.94 -26.05 6.91
CA ASN A 48 9.71 -24.92 7.81
C ASN A 48 9.22 -23.76 6.94
N GLY A 49 7.90 -23.57 6.90
CA GLY A 49 7.19 -22.63 6.02
C GLY A 49 7.31 -21.17 6.47
N ALA A 50 8.51 -20.62 6.49
CA ALA A 50 8.69 -19.17 6.49
C ALA A 50 8.64 -18.71 5.02
N PHE A 51 7.49 -18.22 4.59
CA PHE A 51 7.36 -17.61 3.26
C PHE A 51 8.16 -16.31 3.28
N ALA A 52 9.30 -16.28 2.60
CA ALA A 52 10.01 -15.05 2.35
C ALA A 52 9.16 -14.22 1.38
N ILE A 53 8.49 -13.18 1.88
CA ILE A 53 7.95 -12.09 1.07
C ILE A 53 9.16 -11.47 0.36
N SER A 54 9.51 -12.01 -0.81
CA SER A 54 10.75 -11.65 -1.49
C SER A 54 10.66 -10.19 -1.90
N GLN A 55 11.73 -9.43 -1.68
CA GLN A 55 11.91 -8.01 -2.00
C GLN A 55 11.81 -7.73 -3.51
N ARG A 56 10.64 -7.93 -4.10
CA ARG A 56 10.28 -7.48 -5.45
C ARG A 56 9.33 -6.30 -5.30
N SER A 57 9.43 -5.35 -6.21
CA SER A 57 8.66 -4.12 -6.26
C SER A 57 7.15 -4.42 -6.22
N PHE A 58 6.57 -4.40 -5.02
CA PHE A 58 5.11 -4.49 -4.86
C PHE A 58 4.51 -3.19 -5.37
N THR A 59 3.73 -3.26 -6.45
CA THR A 59 2.82 -2.18 -6.81
C THR A 59 1.55 -2.41 -6.02
N GLN A 60 1.46 -1.82 -4.82
CA GLN A 60 0.22 -1.89 -4.07
C GLN A 60 -0.76 -0.90 -4.67
N VAL A 61 -1.85 -1.41 -5.23
CA VAL A 61 -2.93 -0.61 -5.76
C VAL A 61 -4.05 -0.56 -4.72
N GLY A 62 -4.15 0.57 -4.01
CA GLY A 62 -5.33 0.87 -3.20
C GLY A 62 -6.49 1.20 -4.12
N SER A 63 -7.53 0.38 -4.10
CA SER A 63 -8.73 0.61 -4.90
C SER A 63 -9.81 1.31 -4.10
N VAL A 64 -10.23 2.46 -4.63
CA VAL A 64 -11.49 3.12 -4.36
C VAL A 64 -11.73 3.44 -2.88
N ARG A 65 -11.31 4.66 -2.49
CA ARG A 65 -12.06 5.38 -1.45
C ARG A 65 -13.51 5.35 -1.90
N ARG A 66 -14.42 4.84 -1.06
CA ARG A 66 -15.87 4.71 -1.33
C ARG A 66 -16.29 3.47 -2.13
N ASN A 67 -15.62 2.32 -1.98
CA ASN A 67 -16.12 1.08 -2.57
C ASN A 67 -17.32 0.48 -1.81
N TYR A 68 -17.74 1.04 -0.68
CA TYR A 68 -18.93 0.61 0.07
C TYR A 68 -19.98 1.72 0.07
N ALA A 69 -21.24 1.36 -0.19
CA ALA A 69 -22.33 2.32 -0.41
C ALA A 69 -22.53 3.31 0.76
N ASP A 70 -22.45 2.84 1.99
CA ASP A 70 -22.64 3.69 3.17
C ASP A 70 -21.40 4.55 3.48
N HIS A 71 -20.20 4.10 3.13
CA HIS A 71 -18.99 4.91 3.26
C HIS A 71 -18.99 6.11 2.27
N VAL A 72 -19.63 5.97 1.09
CA VAL A 72 -19.87 7.10 0.17
C VAL A 72 -20.68 8.21 0.86
N LYS A 73 -21.73 7.82 1.59
CA LYS A 73 -22.64 8.75 2.29
C LYS A 73 -21.95 9.42 3.47
N GLU A 74 -21.18 8.67 4.26
CA GLU A 74 -20.43 9.15 5.44
C GLU A 74 -19.50 10.32 5.08
N LEU A 75 -18.80 10.22 3.94
CA LEU A 75 -17.88 11.26 3.48
C LEU A 75 -18.55 12.36 2.64
N ASN A 76 -19.88 12.41 2.58
CA ASN A 76 -20.71 13.38 1.85
C ASN A 76 -20.29 13.58 0.37
N ASN A 77 -19.97 12.48 -0.31
CA ASN A 77 -19.42 12.53 -1.66
C ASN A 77 -20.35 11.92 -2.72
N GLN A 78 -20.24 12.38 -3.96
CA GLN A 78 -20.92 11.72 -5.09
C GLN A 78 -20.32 10.33 -5.36
N ARG A 79 -21.19 9.37 -5.70
CA ARG A 79 -20.77 8.03 -6.15
C ARG A 79 -19.90 8.19 -7.40
N PRO A 80 -18.64 7.72 -7.39
CA PRO A 80 -17.78 7.85 -8.55
C PRO A 80 -18.31 6.98 -9.70
N LYS A 81 -18.21 7.48 -10.94
CA LYS A 81 -18.64 6.75 -12.15
C LYS A 81 -17.68 5.64 -12.54
N GLN A 82 -16.42 5.76 -12.11
CA GLN A 82 -15.33 4.81 -12.34
C GLN A 82 -14.51 4.69 -11.06
N PRO A 83 -13.90 3.54 -10.79
CA PRO A 83 -12.95 3.43 -9.69
C PRO A 83 -11.76 4.36 -9.95
N PHE A 84 -11.19 4.90 -8.88
CA PHE A 84 -9.90 5.56 -8.92
C PHE A 84 -8.96 4.82 -7.98
N PHE A 85 -7.69 4.83 -8.32
CA PHE A 85 -6.67 4.05 -7.64
C PHE A 85 -5.54 4.94 -7.15
N PHE A 86 -4.88 4.53 -6.07
CA PHE A 86 -3.65 5.15 -5.58
C PHE A 86 -2.63 4.06 -5.25
N LEU A 87 -1.36 4.45 -5.16
CA LEU A 87 -0.28 3.53 -4.83
C LEU A 87 0.21 3.74 -3.39
N LYS A 88 0.62 2.64 -2.76
CA LYS A 88 1.33 2.64 -1.49
C LYS A 88 2.72 2.04 -1.68
N PRO A 89 3.77 2.58 -1.03
CA PRO A 89 5.11 2.04 -1.12
C PRO A 89 5.23 0.74 -0.32
N PRO A 90 6.08 -0.23 -0.74
CA PRO A 90 6.32 -1.46 0.01
C PRO A 90 6.80 -1.23 1.45
N SER A 91 7.49 -0.11 1.71
CA SER A 91 7.94 0.27 3.05
C SER A 91 6.81 0.59 4.04
N SER A 92 5.56 0.74 3.56
CA SER A 92 4.41 0.93 4.44
C SER A 92 3.89 -0.38 5.05
N ILE A 93 4.27 -1.54 4.50
CA ILE A 93 3.86 -2.85 5.01
C ILE A 93 4.37 -3.04 6.44
N LEU A 94 3.47 -3.44 7.33
CA LEU A 94 3.78 -3.90 8.68
C LEU A 94 3.24 -5.32 8.84
N LEU A 95 4.14 -6.29 8.98
CA LEU A 95 3.74 -7.69 9.17
C LEU A 95 3.36 -7.96 10.64
N PRO A 96 2.64 -9.05 10.91
CA PRO A 96 2.29 -9.41 12.28
C PRO A 96 3.53 -9.53 13.16
N ASN A 97 3.48 -8.92 14.35
CA ASN A 97 4.57 -8.92 15.34
C ASN A 97 5.84 -8.14 14.94
N GLU A 98 5.84 -7.34 13.87
CA GLU A 98 6.99 -6.50 13.48
C GLU A 98 7.03 -5.13 14.18
N GLY A 99 6.08 -4.86 15.06
CA GLY A 99 6.02 -3.63 15.85
C GLY A 99 4.67 -2.92 15.76
N PRO A 100 4.60 -1.67 16.25
CA PRO A 100 3.39 -0.86 16.25
C PRO A 100 3.18 -0.14 14.89
N VAL A 101 1.97 0.36 14.69
CA VAL A 101 1.73 1.42 13.70
C VAL A 101 2.29 2.74 14.24
N LEU A 102 3.14 3.40 13.45
CA LEU A 102 3.84 4.61 13.81
C LEU A 102 3.06 5.84 13.31
N ARG A 103 2.46 6.59 14.24
CA ARG A 103 1.76 7.84 13.99
C ARG A 103 2.77 9.00 13.80
N PRO A 104 2.91 9.59 12.60
CA PRO A 104 3.80 10.73 12.41
C PRO A 104 3.30 11.95 13.18
N ALA A 105 4.23 12.78 13.67
CA ALA A 105 3.87 13.94 14.46
C ALA A 105 2.99 14.93 13.67
N GLY A 106 1.92 15.43 14.29
CA GLY A 106 0.94 16.32 13.66
C GLY A 106 -0.02 15.65 12.66
N VAL A 107 0.02 14.33 12.50
CA VAL A 107 -0.87 13.62 11.57
C VAL A 107 -2.12 13.10 12.30
N ASN A 108 -3.29 13.45 11.79
CA ASN A 108 -4.56 12.82 12.18
C ASN A 108 -4.68 11.49 11.44
N MET A 109 -4.35 10.39 12.11
CA MET A 109 -4.23 9.06 11.49
C MET A 109 -5.54 8.28 11.61
N HIS A 110 -6.08 7.82 10.48
CA HIS A 110 -7.33 7.07 10.40
C HIS A 110 -7.09 5.62 9.97
N PHE A 111 -7.89 4.69 10.49
CA PHE A 111 -7.92 3.29 10.05
C PHE A 111 -8.97 3.07 8.96
N GLU A 112 -8.69 2.14 8.05
CA GLU A 112 -9.59 1.71 6.98
C GLU A 112 -9.38 0.19 6.80
N VAL A 113 -10.18 -0.68 7.43
CA VAL A 113 -10.04 -2.14 7.27
C VAL A 113 -10.46 -2.58 5.86
N GLU A 114 -9.64 -3.39 5.19
CA GLU A 114 -9.89 -3.82 3.81
C GLU A 114 -9.49 -5.28 3.57
N LEU A 115 -10.22 -5.95 2.68
CA LEU A 115 -9.79 -7.21 2.08
C LEU A 115 -8.69 -6.92 1.05
N GLY A 116 -7.53 -7.56 1.21
CA GLY A 116 -6.42 -7.52 0.26
C GLY A 116 -6.37 -8.78 -0.60
N LEU A 117 -5.88 -8.64 -1.84
CA LEU A 117 -5.67 -9.71 -2.81
C LEU A 117 -4.18 -9.81 -3.13
N VAL A 118 -3.63 -11.03 -3.10
CA VAL A 118 -2.29 -11.29 -3.66
C VAL A 118 -2.45 -11.84 -5.06
N ILE A 119 -1.84 -11.18 -6.04
CA ILE A 119 -1.87 -11.60 -7.43
C ILE A 119 -0.92 -12.79 -7.62
N GLY A 120 -1.41 -13.89 -8.21
CA GLY A 120 -0.63 -15.10 -8.49
C GLY A 120 -0.22 -15.26 -9.95
N LYS A 121 -0.92 -14.59 -10.86
CA LYS A 121 -0.67 -14.62 -12.31
C LYS A 121 -0.77 -13.20 -12.85
N GLN A 122 0.03 -12.89 -13.86
CA GLN A 122 0.01 -11.58 -14.50
C GLN A 122 -1.41 -11.22 -14.97
N VAL A 123 -1.86 -10.01 -14.64
CA VAL A 123 -3.13 -9.43 -15.08
C VAL A 123 -2.82 -8.19 -15.92
N LYS A 124 -3.15 -8.24 -17.21
CA LYS A 124 -2.83 -7.17 -18.15
C LYS A 124 -3.93 -7.03 -19.18
N ASP A 125 -4.41 -5.80 -19.35
CA ASP A 125 -5.34 -5.40 -20.41
C ASP A 125 -6.50 -6.39 -20.60
N ILE A 126 -7.06 -6.86 -19.48
CA ILE A 126 -8.23 -7.75 -19.51
C ILE A 126 -9.49 -6.89 -19.66
N ASN A 127 -10.47 -7.44 -20.37
CA ASN A 127 -11.76 -6.80 -20.61
C ASN A 127 -12.91 -7.78 -20.30
N THR A 128 -12.90 -8.28 -19.06
CA THR A 128 -13.95 -9.15 -18.52
C THR A 128 -14.18 -8.81 -17.06
N GLU A 129 -15.44 -8.82 -16.66
CA GLU A 129 -15.88 -8.59 -15.27
C GLU A 129 -16.53 -9.85 -14.69
N LYS A 130 -16.32 -11.02 -15.32
CA LYS A 130 -16.85 -12.30 -14.84
C LYS A 130 -15.95 -12.88 -13.75
N ASP A 131 -16.54 -13.29 -12.63
CA ASP A 131 -15.80 -13.88 -11.51
C ASP A 131 -14.93 -15.08 -11.94
N ALA A 132 -15.48 -16.00 -12.74
CA ALA A 132 -14.77 -17.21 -13.19
C ALA A 132 -13.48 -16.89 -13.96
N ASP A 133 -13.47 -15.79 -14.73
CA ASP A 133 -12.33 -15.39 -15.55
C ASP A 133 -11.26 -14.67 -14.72
N ILE A 134 -11.65 -14.03 -13.61
CA ILE A 134 -10.78 -13.13 -12.84
C ILE A 134 -10.20 -13.79 -11.59
N LEU A 135 -10.99 -14.59 -10.86
CA LEU A 135 -10.55 -15.15 -9.58
C LEU A 135 -9.33 -16.06 -9.75
N GLN A 136 -9.09 -16.62 -10.93
CA GLN A 136 -7.90 -17.43 -11.26
C GLN A 136 -6.57 -16.66 -11.19
N TYR A 137 -6.60 -15.32 -11.21
CA TYR A 137 -5.40 -14.49 -11.09
C TYR A 137 -5.00 -14.25 -9.63
N ILE A 138 -5.87 -14.56 -8.67
CA ILE A 138 -5.62 -14.38 -7.24
C ILE A 138 -4.98 -15.66 -6.67
N ASP A 139 -3.84 -15.51 -6.00
CA ASP A 139 -3.14 -16.58 -5.29
C ASP A 139 -3.74 -16.79 -3.89
N SER A 140 -3.81 -15.71 -3.12
CA SER A 140 -4.27 -15.70 -1.74
C SER A 140 -4.95 -14.39 -1.37
N TYR A 141 -5.60 -14.37 -0.21
CA TYR A 141 -6.20 -13.18 0.38
C TYR A 141 -5.39 -12.69 1.58
N LEU A 142 -5.61 -11.44 1.96
CA LEU A 142 -5.03 -10.80 3.13
C LEU A 142 -6.14 -10.03 3.85
N LEU A 143 -6.02 -9.87 5.17
CA LEU A 143 -6.68 -8.77 5.86
C LEU A 143 -5.69 -7.62 5.99
N THR A 144 -6.14 -6.39 5.75
CA THR A 144 -5.27 -5.22 5.78
C THR A 144 -5.95 -4.06 6.48
N ILE A 145 -5.14 -3.11 6.97
CA ILE A 145 -5.62 -1.81 7.44
C ILE A 145 -4.93 -0.73 6.61
N ASP A 146 -5.68 0.00 5.77
CA ASP A 146 -5.15 1.11 4.97
C ASP A 146 -5.09 2.40 5.80
N MET A 147 -4.04 2.53 6.59
CA MET A 147 -3.84 3.71 7.42
C MET A 147 -3.70 4.96 6.55
N THR A 148 -4.36 6.04 7.00
CA THR A 148 -4.41 7.30 6.25
C THR A 148 -4.14 8.49 7.15
N GLY A 149 -3.18 9.33 6.77
CA GLY A 149 -2.99 10.65 7.36
C GLY A 149 -4.07 11.59 6.83
N ARG A 150 -5.20 11.67 7.52
CA ARG A 150 -6.42 12.31 7.01
C ARG A 150 -6.22 13.79 6.72
N ASN A 151 -5.62 14.53 7.64
CA ASN A 151 -5.33 15.96 7.45
C ASN A 151 -4.35 16.19 6.29
N VAL A 152 -3.31 15.35 6.16
CA VAL A 152 -2.39 15.37 5.02
C VAL A 152 -3.13 15.12 3.69
N GLN A 153 -4.07 14.17 3.68
CA GLN A 153 -4.87 13.85 2.50
C GLN A 153 -5.82 14.99 2.13
N GLU A 154 -6.43 15.64 3.12
CA GLU A 154 -7.33 16.78 2.92
C GLU A 154 -6.61 17.98 2.33
N GLU A 155 -5.42 18.30 2.83
CA GLU A 155 -4.57 19.33 2.24
C GLU A 155 -4.21 18.97 0.79
N ALA A 156 -3.78 17.72 0.54
CA ALA A 156 -3.45 17.26 -0.80
C ALA A 156 -4.63 17.39 -1.77
N LYS A 157 -5.86 17.06 -1.33
CA LYS A 157 -7.09 17.23 -2.13
C LYS A 157 -7.39 18.68 -2.43
N LYS A 158 -7.33 19.57 -1.43
CA LYS A 158 -7.57 21.02 -1.60
C LYS A 158 -6.61 21.64 -2.62
N ARG A 159 -5.38 21.11 -2.70
CA ARG A 159 -4.30 21.65 -3.54
C ARG A 159 -4.08 20.89 -4.85
N GLY A 160 -4.82 19.80 -5.10
CA GLY A 160 -4.62 18.95 -6.28
C GLY A 160 -3.27 18.21 -6.29
N LEU A 161 -2.74 17.87 -5.11
CA LEU A 161 -1.46 17.16 -4.95
C LEU A 161 -1.66 15.63 -4.83
N PRO A 162 -0.60 14.83 -5.12
CA PRO A 162 -0.62 13.38 -4.95
C PRO A 162 -0.88 12.94 -3.50
N TRP A 163 -1.49 11.75 -3.33
CA TRP A 163 -1.80 11.19 -2.01
C TRP A 163 -0.67 10.33 -1.41
N SER A 164 0.48 10.25 -2.09
CA SER A 164 1.58 9.36 -1.73
C SER A 164 2.04 9.53 -0.28
N ILE A 165 2.12 10.76 0.23
CA ILE A 165 2.49 11.02 1.63
C ILE A 165 1.38 10.54 2.57
N ALA A 166 0.13 10.96 2.31
CA ALA A 166 -0.99 10.64 3.18
C ALA A 166 -1.26 9.13 3.33
N LYS A 167 -0.93 8.34 2.30
CA LYS A 167 -1.15 6.88 2.27
C LYS A 167 0.13 6.07 2.49
N GLY A 168 1.32 6.66 2.41
CA GLY A 168 2.58 5.92 2.24
C GLY A 168 3.63 6.11 3.33
N PHE A 169 3.26 6.59 4.52
CA PHE A 169 4.18 6.54 5.67
C PHE A 169 4.58 5.09 5.99
N ASP A 170 5.75 4.92 6.63
CA ASP A 170 6.14 3.62 7.18
C ASP A 170 5.04 3.08 8.10
N THR A 171 4.83 1.76 8.10
CA THR A 171 3.80 1.07 8.90
C THR A 171 2.32 1.42 8.58
N PHE A 172 2.03 2.20 7.54
CA PHE A 172 0.66 2.55 7.16
C PHE A 172 -0.11 1.44 6.45
N LEU A 173 0.41 0.22 6.43
CA LEU A 173 -0.29 -0.96 5.97
C LEU A 173 -0.01 -2.17 6.87
N PRO A 174 -0.65 -2.26 8.05
CA PRO A 174 -0.78 -3.53 8.76
C PRO A 174 -1.42 -4.60 7.86
N VAL A 175 -0.84 -5.79 7.84
CA VAL A 175 -1.29 -6.93 7.03
C VAL A 175 -1.34 -8.20 7.89
N ALA A 176 -2.36 -9.04 7.68
CA ALA A 176 -2.40 -10.43 8.14
C ALA A 176 -2.71 -11.39 6.97
N GLY A 177 -2.19 -12.61 7.09
CA GLY A 177 -2.28 -13.68 6.09
C GLY A 177 -0.92 -14.33 5.83
N PRO A 178 -0.72 -15.01 4.68
CA PRO A 178 -1.69 -15.19 3.59
C PRO A 178 -2.83 -16.14 3.98
N ILE A 179 -4.02 -15.87 3.44
CA ILE A 179 -5.22 -16.68 3.61
C ILE A 179 -5.43 -17.47 2.33
N ALA A 180 -5.39 -18.80 2.44
CA ALA A 180 -5.51 -19.68 1.29
C ALA A 180 -6.85 -19.47 0.56
N LYS A 181 -6.81 -19.45 -0.78
CA LYS A 181 -8.01 -19.33 -1.62
C LYS A 181 -9.07 -20.39 -1.33
N SER A 182 -8.66 -21.60 -0.94
CA SER A 182 -9.58 -22.68 -0.56
C SER A 182 -10.41 -22.37 0.70
N LYS A 183 -9.96 -21.45 1.56
CA LYS A 183 -10.73 -20.98 2.73
C LYS A 183 -11.73 -19.90 2.38
N VAL A 184 -11.48 -19.13 1.32
CA VAL A 184 -12.33 -18.02 0.86
C VAL A 184 -13.04 -18.46 -0.42
N THR A 185 -14.12 -19.23 -0.26
CA THR A 185 -14.86 -19.79 -1.41
C THR A 185 -15.58 -18.73 -2.24
N ASP A 186 -16.02 -17.65 -1.59
CA ASP A 186 -16.59 -16.48 -2.23
C ASP A 186 -15.99 -15.21 -1.57
N PRO A 187 -15.11 -14.46 -2.27
CA PRO A 187 -14.48 -13.26 -1.71
C PRO A 187 -15.43 -12.05 -1.61
N HIS A 188 -16.67 -12.20 -2.08
CA HIS A 188 -17.73 -11.22 -1.92
C HIS A 188 -18.77 -11.65 -0.88
N ASN A 189 -18.46 -12.66 -0.07
CA ASN A 189 -19.23 -13.03 1.12
C ASN A 189 -18.30 -13.29 2.30
N VAL A 190 -17.51 -12.28 2.62
CA VAL A 190 -16.60 -12.23 3.76
C VAL A 190 -17.02 -11.08 4.66
N GLU A 191 -17.22 -11.37 5.95
CA GLU A 191 -17.37 -10.33 6.96
C GLU A 191 -15.98 -9.85 7.38
N ILE A 192 -15.74 -8.55 7.38
CA ILE A 192 -14.51 -7.93 7.90
C ILE A 192 -14.86 -6.97 9.02
N TYR A 193 -14.01 -6.91 10.04
CA TYR A 193 -14.23 -6.02 11.18
C TYR A 193 -12.94 -5.42 11.70
N LEU A 194 -13.09 -4.29 12.39
CA LEU A 194 -12.04 -3.60 13.13
C LEU A 194 -12.61 -3.02 14.43
N LYS A 195 -11.88 -3.27 15.50
CA LYS A 195 -12.09 -2.72 16.84
C LYS A 195 -10.94 -1.82 17.22
N VAL A 196 -11.23 -0.79 18.00
CA VAL A 196 -10.24 0.04 18.67
C VAL A 196 -10.50 -0.06 20.16
N ASN A 197 -9.50 -0.50 20.93
CA ASN A 197 -9.59 -0.71 22.37
C ASN A 197 -10.82 -1.56 22.77
N GLY A 198 -11.09 -2.63 22.02
CA GLY A 198 -12.23 -3.53 22.23
C GLY A 198 -13.57 -3.04 21.68
N GLU A 199 -13.69 -1.79 21.24
CA GLU A 199 -14.93 -1.24 20.68
C GLU A 199 -14.97 -1.43 19.16
N THR A 200 -16.01 -2.08 18.64
CA THR A 200 -16.22 -2.20 17.18
C THR A 200 -16.41 -0.82 16.55
N LYS A 201 -15.58 -0.51 15.55
CA LYS A 201 -15.65 0.72 14.75
C LYS A 201 -16.08 0.46 13.32
N GLN A 202 -15.58 -0.64 12.73
CA GLN A 202 -16.00 -1.11 11.41
C GLN A 202 -16.42 -2.57 11.51
N GLU A 203 -17.53 -2.93 10.87
CA GLU A 203 -17.99 -4.31 10.74
C GLU A 203 -18.98 -4.35 9.58
N ASP A 204 -18.63 -5.05 8.51
CA ASP A 204 -19.49 -5.16 7.33
C ASP A 204 -19.11 -6.36 6.45
N ASN A 205 -19.92 -6.63 5.42
CA ASN A 205 -19.68 -7.71 4.47
C ASN A 205 -19.22 -7.19 3.10
N THR A 206 -18.21 -7.86 2.52
CA THR A 206 -17.68 -7.60 1.17
C THR A 206 -18.71 -7.66 0.04
N GLU A 207 -19.91 -8.23 0.26
CA GLU A 207 -21.01 -8.20 -0.70
C GLU A 207 -21.45 -6.76 -1.03
N LEU A 208 -21.21 -5.82 -0.10
CA LEU A 208 -21.56 -4.41 -0.23
C LEU A 208 -20.56 -3.60 -1.09
N MET A 209 -19.55 -4.25 -1.67
CA MET A 209 -18.66 -3.62 -2.66
C MET A 209 -19.44 -3.11 -3.88
N LEU A 210 -19.35 -1.80 -4.15
CA LEU A 210 -19.94 -1.13 -5.31
C LEU A 210 -19.28 -1.55 -6.62
N PHE A 211 -17.96 -1.69 -6.60
CA PHE A 211 -17.15 -2.26 -7.66
C PHE A 211 -16.56 -3.57 -7.15
N ARG A 212 -17.11 -4.68 -7.63
CA ARG A 212 -16.64 -6.02 -7.27
C ARG A 212 -15.21 -6.25 -7.79
N ILE A 213 -14.49 -7.16 -7.15
CA ILE A 213 -13.11 -7.56 -7.51
C ILE A 213 -12.87 -7.71 -9.04
N PRO A 214 -13.75 -8.36 -9.84
CA PRO A 214 -13.55 -8.43 -11.29
C PRO A 214 -13.42 -7.07 -11.96
N LYS A 215 -14.31 -6.13 -11.62
CA LYS A 215 -14.28 -4.77 -12.14
C LYS A 215 -12.99 -4.06 -11.77
N GLN A 216 -12.59 -4.17 -10.51
CA GLN A 216 -11.38 -3.54 -9.99
C GLN A 216 -10.13 -4.04 -10.72
N LEU A 217 -9.95 -5.37 -10.83
CA LEU A 217 -8.80 -5.94 -11.52
C LEU A 217 -8.82 -5.65 -13.02
N SER A 218 -9.99 -5.65 -13.65
CA SER A 218 -10.12 -5.25 -15.06
C SER A 218 -9.65 -3.82 -15.27
N ASP A 219 -10.18 -2.87 -14.51
CA ASP A 219 -9.87 -1.44 -14.65
C ASP A 219 -8.41 -1.12 -14.32
N ILE A 220 -7.85 -1.74 -13.28
CA ILE A 220 -6.44 -1.59 -12.95
C ILE A 220 -5.58 -2.09 -14.11
N SER A 221 -5.87 -3.29 -14.62
CA SER A 221 -5.05 -3.95 -15.64
C SER A 221 -4.97 -3.19 -16.98
N GLN A 222 -5.98 -2.37 -17.28
CA GLN A 222 -6.05 -1.50 -18.46
C GLN A 222 -5.19 -0.25 -18.30
N VAL A 223 -4.86 0.13 -17.07
CA VAL A 223 -3.97 1.27 -16.75
C VAL A 223 -2.54 0.79 -16.50
N MET A 224 -2.37 -0.28 -15.73
CA MET A 224 -1.08 -0.84 -15.34
C MET A 224 -1.15 -2.37 -15.20
N THR A 225 -0.09 -3.07 -15.62
CA THR A 225 0.01 -4.52 -15.43
C THR A 225 0.17 -4.85 -13.95
N LEU A 226 -0.59 -5.82 -13.45
CA LEU A 226 -0.38 -6.44 -12.15
C LEU A 226 0.46 -7.70 -12.32
N GLU A 227 1.54 -7.80 -11.57
CA GLU A 227 2.46 -8.94 -11.62
C GLU A 227 2.23 -9.89 -10.45
N PRO A 228 2.64 -11.17 -10.57
CA PRO A 228 2.62 -12.09 -9.44
C PRO A 228 3.37 -11.52 -8.23
N GLY A 229 2.68 -11.49 -7.09
CA GLY A 229 3.13 -10.87 -5.84
C GLY A 229 2.46 -9.54 -5.53
N ASP A 230 1.93 -8.81 -6.53
CA ASP A 230 1.27 -7.53 -6.27
C ASP A 230 0.08 -7.66 -5.31
N ILE A 231 -0.14 -6.61 -4.51
CA ILE A 231 -1.23 -6.55 -3.53
C ILE A 231 -2.26 -5.52 -3.99
N VAL A 232 -3.51 -5.95 -4.12
CA VAL A 232 -4.64 -5.05 -4.42
C VAL A 232 -5.53 -4.95 -3.19
N LEU A 233 -5.74 -3.73 -2.70
CA LEU A 233 -6.72 -3.45 -1.64
C LEU A 233 -8.05 -3.08 -2.27
N THR A 234 -9.15 -3.48 -1.65
CA THR A 234 -10.49 -3.51 -2.27
C THR A 234 -11.48 -2.48 -1.74
N GLY A 235 -11.02 -1.57 -0.88
CA GLY A 235 -11.81 -0.54 -0.24
C GLY A 235 -12.33 -0.94 1.13
N THR A 236 -12.69 0.08 1.91
CA THR A 236 -13.13 -0.04 3.31
C THR A 236 -14.64 0.20 3.49
N PRO A 237 -15.29 -0.47 4.47
CA PRO A 237 -16.67 -0.17 4.85
C PRO A 237 -16.79 1.15 5.62
N LYS A 238 -18.02 1.49 6.03
CA LYS A 238 -18.29 2.68 6.87
C LYS A 238 -17.60 2.60 8.24
N GLY A 239 -17.56 3.72 8.95
CA GLY A 239 -17.06 3.78 10.33
C GLY A 239 -15.56 4.05 10.42
N VAL A 240 -15.01 4.72 9.41
CA VAL A 240 -13.61 5.17 9.42
C VAL A 240 -13.41 6.17 10.55
N GLY A 241 -12.37 5.97 11.35
CA GLY A 241 -12.13 6.77 12.54
C GLY A 241 -10.65 7.02 12.80
N SER A 242 -10.37 7.97 13.69
CA SER A 242 -9.01 8.30 14.11
C SER A 242 -8.49 7.37 15.20
N VAL A 243 -7.19 7.14 15.20
CA VAL A 243 -6.44 6.49 16.28
C VAL A 243 -5.24 7.33 16.70
N THR A 244 -4.83 7.16 17.94
CA THR A 244 -3.78 7.92 18.61
C THR A 244 -2.81 7.00 19.34
N SER A 245 -1.67 7.53 19.78
CA SER A 245 -0.68 6.72 20.51
C SER A 245 -1.30 6.10 21.76
N GLY A 246 -1.09 4.80 21.95
CA GLY A 246 -1.67 4.00 23.03
C GLY A 246 -2.93 3.24 22.65
N ASP A 247 -3.58 3.57 21.53
CA ASP A 247 -4.70 2.78 21.01
C ASP A 247 -4.23 1.43 20.49
N VAL A 248 -5.05 0.40 20.67
CA VAL A 248 -4.85 -0.95 20.12
C VAL A 248 -5.93 -1.22 19.09
N MET A 249 -5.51 -1.57 17.88
CA MET A 249 -6.40 -1.97 16.79
C MET A 249 -6.42 -3.49 16.69
N GLU A 250 -7.62 -4.06 16.74
CA GLU A 250 -7.87 -5.47 16.50
C GLU A 250 -8.73 -5.61 15.24
N ALA A 251 -8.28 -6.36 14.24
CA ALA A 251 -9.05 -6.61 13.03
C ALA A 251 -9.08 -8.09 12.70
N GLY A 252 -10.16 -8.53 12.06
CA GLY A 252 -10.33 -9.91 11.64
C GLY A 252 -11.31 -10.06 10.49
N MET A 253 -11.52 -11.31 10.08
CA MET A 253 -12.56 -11.65 9.12
C MET A 253 -13.27 -12.93 9.53
N ARG A 254 -14.55 -13.02 9.16
CA ARG A 254 -15.38 -14.21 9.34
C ARG A 254 -15.93 -14.69 8.01
N ILE A 255 -16.01 -16.02 7.87
CA ILE A 255 -16.66 -16.68 6.74
C ILE A 255 -17.72 -17.61 7.31
N ASN A 256 -18.97 -17.39 6.92
CA ASN A 256 -20.12 -18.13 7.46
C ASN A 256 -20.15 -18.10 9.01
N GLY A 257 -19.89 -16.94 9.60
CA GLY A 257 -19.84 -16.73 11.06
C GLY A 257 -18.63 -17.34 11.78
N LYS A 258 -17.66 -17.95 11.06
CA LYS A 258 -16.45 -18.53 11.66
C LYS A 258 -15.25 -17.61 11.45
N GLU A 259 -14.53 -17.32 12.54
CA GLU A 259 -13.28 -16.57 12.51
C GLU A 259 -12.22 -17.25 11.64
N VAL A 260 -11.47 -16.46 10.88
CA VAL A 260 -10.32 -16.91 10.10
C VAL A 260 -9.05 -16.51 10.86
N GLU A 261 -8.39 -17.48 11.47
CA GLU A 261 -7.22 -17.24 12.35
C GLU A 261 -6.07 -16.51 11.63
N GLU A 262 -5.81 -16.85 10.36
CA GLU A 262 -4.74 -16.20 9.58
C GLU A 262 -5.00 -14.72 9.28
N ALA A 263 -6.24 -14.26 9.46
CA ALA A 263 -6.63 -12.87 9.20
C ALA A 263 -6.48 -11.96 10.42
N ARG A 264 -6.12 -12.49 11.60
CA ARG A 264 -6.11 -11.70 12.83
C ARG A 264 -4.98 -10.67 12.83
N ILE A 265 -5.35 -9.41 13.02
CA ILE A 265 -4.44 -8.30 13.29
C ILE A 265 -4.69 -7.85 14.73
N ASN A 266 -3.62 -7.69 15.50
CA ASN A 266 -3.62 -7.01 16.78
C ASN A 266 -2.38 -6.12 16.83
N VAL A 267 -2.56 -4.80 16.78
CA VAL A 267 -1.46 -3.86 16.62
C VAL A 267 -1.68 -2.59 17.45
N GLU A 268 -0.66 -2.23 18.22
CA GLU A 268 -0.61 -0.98 18.99
C GLU A 268 -0.26 0.20 18.07
N VAL A 269 -0.79 1.38 18.38
CA VAL A 269 -0.38 2.64 17.77
C VAL A 269 0.64 3.34 18.68
N LYS A 270 1.77 3.78 18.12
CA LYS A 270 2.77 4.60 18.82
C LYS A 270 3.10 5.85 18.05
N ASP A 271 3.44 6.92 18.75
CA ASP A 271 4.02 8.09 18.11
C ASP A 271 5.36 7.76 17.46
N LYS A 272 5.51 8.18 16.19
CA LYS A 272 6.75 8.08 15.44
C LYS A 272 7.73 9.11 15.99
N GLY A 273 8.88 8.65 16.50
CA GLY A 273 10.01 9.53 16.76
C GLY A 273 10.65 10.06 15.47
N GLY A 274 11.49 11.09 15.59
CA GLY A 274 12.28 11.63 14.48
C GLY A 274 11.87 13.06 14.08
N ASN A 275 12.31 13.48 12.88
CA ASN A 275 12.28 14.89 12.47
C ASN A 275 11.03 15.30 11.67
N TYR A 276 10.21 14.34 11.25
CA TYR A 276 9.01 14.67 10.48
C TYR A 276 7.92 15.22 11.39
N GLN A 277 7.41 16.40 11.07
CA GLN A 277 6.26 17.02 11.70
C GLN A 277 5.35 17.53 10.58
N PHE A 278 4.10 17.08 10.56
CA PHE A 278 3.09 17.70 9.73
C PHE A 278 2.63 19.00 10.39
N THR A 279 2.68 20.08 9.62
CA THR A 279 2.08 21.37 9.92
C THR A 279 1.34 21.78 8.67
N GLU A 280 0.08 22.18 8.79
CA GLU A 280 -0.66 22.71 7.65
C GLU A 280 0.10 23.90 7.08
N THR A 281 0.35 23.87 5.77
CA THR A 281 1.27 24.82 5.17
C THR A 281 0.67 26.24 5.04
N TYR A 282 -0.63 26.42 5.32
CA TYR A 282 -1.39 27.67 5.18
C TYR A 282 -2.56 27.76 6.14
#